data_AF-A0A674EA54-F1
#
_entry.id   AF-A0A674EA54-F1
#
_cell.length_a   1.000
_cell.length_b   1.000
_cell.length_c   1.000
_cell.angle_alpha   90.00
_cell.angle_beta   90.00
_cell.angle_gamma   90.00
#
_symmetry.space_group_name_H-M   'P 1'
#
loop_
_entity.id
_entity.type
_entity.pdbx_description
1 polymer ?
#
loop_
_entity_poly.entity_id
_entity_poly.type
_entity_poly.pdbx_seq_one_letter_code
_entity_poly.pdbx_strand_id
1 'polypeptide(L)'
;MYVCVFLISFLLEFNLYSWWHVDLSVKAQRSRGKTMMVPCDTEYPAFVSERTIKETTGNIDCGGCARSFVIQQIPSSNLFMVVVDNKCDCSSAPLVSMDPIEIMYILY
;
A
#
# COMPACT_ATOMS: atom_id res chain seq x y z
N MET A 1 37.99 42.40 39.03
CA MET A 1 37.27 41.12 39.14
C MET A 1 35.96 41.13 38.35
N TYR A 2 35.11 42.16 38.45
CA TYR A 2 33.83 42.23 37.71
C TYR A 2 33.96 42.24 36.18
N VAL A 3 34.93 42.97 35.61
CA VAL A 3 35.10 43.09 34.14
C VAL A 3 35.43 41.75 33.47
N CYS A 4 36.26 40.91 34.10
CA CYS A 4 36.59 39.59 33.57
C CYS A 4 35.39 38.65 33.56
N VAL A 5 34.53 38.72 34.59
CA VAL A 5 33.31 37.90 34.67
C VAL A 5 32.32 38.31 33.58
N PHE A 6 32.15 39.62 33.34
CA PHE A 6 31.31 40.12 32.26
C PHE A 6 31.78 39.67 30.87
N LEU A 7 33.09 39.72 30.61
CA LEU A 7 33.68 39.25 29.35
C LEU A 7 33.44 37.74 29.12
N ILE A 8 33.60 36.93 30.16
CA ILE A 8 33.38 35.47 30.08
C ILE A 8 31.91 35.16 29.81
N SER A 9 30.97 35.85 30.48
CA SER A 9 29.53 35.71 30.23
C SER A 9 29.15 36.09 28.79
N PHE A 10 29.72 37.18 28.27
CA PHE A 10 29.46 37.64 26.91
C PHE A 10 29.97 36.63 25.86
N LEU A 11 31.15 36.04 26.06
CA LEU A 11 31.69 35.00 25.17
C LEU A 11 30.87 33.70 25.19
N LEU A 12 30.25 33.38 26.33
CA LEU A 12 29.38 32.22 26.50
C LEU A 12 28.03 32.43 25.77
N GLU A 13 27.42 33.61 25.90
CA GLU A 13 26.15 33.96 25.24
C GLU A 13 26.26 33.98 23.71
N PHE A 14 27.37 34.49 23.18
CA PHE A 14 27.60 34.51 21.72
C PHE A 14 28.06 33.17 21.14
N ASN A 15 28.21 32.13 21.97
CA ASN A 15 28.49 30.75 21.57
C ASN A 15 29.62 30.63 20.52
N LEU A 16 30.69 31.42 20.71
CA LEU A 16 31.83 31.50 19.77
C LEU A 16 32.53 30.14 19.56
N TYR A 17 32.41 29.23 20.53
CA TYR A 17 32.86 27.84 20.40
C TYR A 17 32.07 27.05 19.34
N SER A 18 30.76 27.26 19.24
CA SER A 18 29.93 26.66 18.19
C SER A 18 30.23 27.27 16.81
N TRP A 19 30.74 28.51 16.76
CA TRP A 19 31.14 29.15 15.50
C TRP A 19 32.53 28.70 15.04
N TRP A 20 33.44 28.35 15.94
CA TRP A 20 34.73 27.76 15.56
C TRP A 20 34.62 26.29 15.11
N HIS A 21 33.61 25.55 15.59
CA HIS A 21 33.27 24.21 15.10
C HIS A 21 32.25 24.26 13.95
N VAL A 22 32.62 24.88 12.84
CA VAL A 22 31.80 24.91 11.60
C VAL A 22 31.64 23.52 10.97
N ASP A 23 32.47 22.55 11.36
CA ASP A 23 32.46 21.18 10.82
C ASP A 23 31.21 20.35 11.18
N LEU A 24 30.41 20.78 12.15
CA LEU A 24 29.14 20.15 12.54
C LEU A 24 27.91 20.80 11.90
N SER A 25 28.10 21.84 11.07
CA SER A 25 27.01 22.33 10.23
C SER A 25 26.61 21.21 9.29
N VAL A 26 25.41 20.66 9.49
CA VAL A 26 24.83 19.64 8.62
C VAL A 26 24.81 20.22 7.21
N LYS A 27 25.80 19.83 6.39
CA LYS A 27 25.70 20.02 4.95
C LYS A 27 24.49 19.21 4.53
N ALA A 28 23.36 19.88 4.32
CA ALA A 28 22.29 19.34 3.51
C ALA A 28 22.88 19.15 2.12
N GLN A 29 23.49 17.99 1.91
CA GLN A 29 23.99 17.56 0.63
C GLN A 29 22.76 17.33 -0.22
N ARG A 30 22.24 18.41 -0.81
CA ARG A 30 21.22 18.35 -1.86
C ARG A 30 21.92 17.60 -2.98
N SER A 31 21.72 16.29 -3.02
CA SER A 31 22.30 15.40 -4.02
C SER A 31 22.05 16.04 -5.39
N ARG A 32 23.13 16.49 -6.01
CA ARG A 32 23.13 16.98 -7.39
C ARG A 32 22.90 15.74 -8.24
N GLY A 33 21.63 15.43 -8.47
CA GLY A 33 21.17 14.15 -8.95
C GLY A 33 19.93 13.77 -8.17
N LYS A 34 18.79 14.37 -8.53
CA LYS A 34 17.49 13.85 -8.16
C LYS A 34 17.40 12.43 -8.75
N THR A 35 17.83 11.40 -8.03
CA THR A 35 17.19 10.11 -8.19
C THR A 35 15.75 10.35 -7.74
N MET A 36 14.84 10.52 -8.70
CA MET A 36 13.41 10.52 -8.42
C MET A 36 13.14 9.22 -7.68
N MET A 37 12.81 9.31 -6.39
CA MET A 37 12.33 8.17 -5.64
C MET A 37 11.02 7.76 -6.30
N VAL A 38 11.04 6.60 -6.95
CA VAL A 38 9.84 6.00 -7.53
C VAL A 38 8.98 5.51 -6.36
N PRO A 39 7.69 5.83 -6.33
CA PRO A 39 6.78 5.31 -5.31
C PRO A 39 6.66 3.78 -5.44
N CYS A 40 6.73 3.07 -4.32
CA CYS A 40 6.58 1.60 -4.24
C CYS A 40 5.22 1.20 -3.67
N ASP A 41 4.20 2.03 -3.90
CA ASP A 41 2.88 1.79 -3.32
C ASP A 41 2.29 0.52 -3.94
N THR A 42 1.84 -0.39 -3.07
CA THR A 42 1.24 -1.66 -3.45
C THR A 42 -0.26 -1.62 -3.18
N GLU A 43 -1.05 -1.88 -4.21
CA GLU A 43 -2.49 -2.07 -4.11
C GLU A 43 -2.80 -3.55 -3.92
N TYR A 44 -3.66 -3.85 -2.93
CA TYR A 44 -4.09 -5.21 -2.62
C TYR A 44 -5.56 -5.36 -3.02
N PRO A 45 -5.89 -6.18 -4.04
CA PRO A 45 -7.28 -6.42 -4.39
C PRO A 45 -8.00 -7.11 -3.23
N ALA A 46 -9.21 -6.65 -2.90
CA ALA A 46 -10.03 -7.25 -1.85
C ALA A 46 -11.46 -7.49 -2.37
N PHE A 47 -11.97 -8.70 -2.15
CA PHE A 47 -13.36 -9.05 -2.46
C PHE A 47 -14.20 -8.97 -1.19
N VAL A 48 -15.27 -8.18 -1.23
CA VAL A 48 -16.23 -8.06 -0.13
C VAL A 48 -17.54 -8.71 -0.56
N SER A 49 -18.10 -9.55 0.30
CA SER A 49 -19.38 -10.20 0.04
C SER A 49 -20.55 -9.25 0.34
N GLU A 50 -21.43 -9.06 -0.63
CA GLU A 50 -22.63 -8.25 -0.48
C GLU A 50 -23.74 -9.07 0.21
N ARG A 51 -24.23 -8.61 1.38
CA ARG A 51 -25.14 -9.36 2.25
C ARG A 51 -26.58 -9.50 1.73
N THR A 52 -26.91 -8.86 0.60
CA THR A 52 -28.26 -8.80 0.04
C THR A 52 -28.62 -10.03 -0.81
N ILE A 53 -27.66 -10.91 -1.10
CA ILE A 53 -27.86 -12.08 -1.95
C ILE A 53 -28.04 -13.32 -1.05
N LYS A 54 -29.31 -13.68 -0.80
CA LYS A 54 -29.67 -14.87 -0.01
C LYS A 54 -29.41 -16.16 -0.81
N GLU A 55 -29.78 -16.16 -2.08
CA GLU A 55 -29.53 -17.23 -3.06
C GLU A 55 -29.47 -16.61 -4.47
N THR A 56 -28.36 -16.78 -5.17
CA THR A 56 -28.28 -16.45 -6.60
C THR A 56 -27.93 -17.70 -7.37
N THR A 57 -28.80 -18.04 -8.33
CA THR A 57 -28.48 -19.02 -9.37
C THR A 57 -27.83 -18.28 -10.52
N GLY A 58 -26.63 -18.68 -10.90
CA GLY A 58 -25.91 -18.13 -12.03
C GLY A 58 -25.55 -19.21 -13.03
N ASN A 59 -25.37 -18.80 -14.29
CA ASN A 59 -24.87 -19.66 -15.35
C ASN A 59 -23.64 -19.02 -15.98
N ILE A 60 -22.57 -19.79 -16.15
CA ILE A 60 -21.37 -19.40 -16.89
C ILE A 60 -21.41 -20.10 -18.25
N ASP A 61 -21.34 -19.34 -19.34
CA ASP A 61 -21.19 -19.90 -20.68
C ASP A 61 -19.71 -20.21 -20.95
N CYS A 62 -19.43 -21.45 -21.36
CA CYS A 62 -18.09 -21.95 -21.63
C CYS A 62 -17.86 -22.22 -23.13
N GLY A 63 -18.67 -21.62 -24.01
CA GLY A 63 -18.47 -21.68 -25.47
C GLY A 63 -19.04 -22.95 -26.11
N GLY A 64 -20.20 -23.39 -25.65
CA GLY A 64 -20.87 -24.60 -26.17
C GLY A 64 -21.75 -25.31 -25.14
N CYS A 65 -21.59 -24.95 -23.87
CA CYS A 65 -22.51 -25.34 -22.80
C CYS A 65 -22.49 -24.32 -21.66
N ALA A 66 -23.59 -24.29 -20.91
CA ALA A 66 -23.72 -23.45 -19.72
C ALA A 66 -23.48 -24.28 -18.46
N ARG A 67 -22.57 -23.82 -17.60
CA ARG A 67 -22.32 -24.39 -16.28
C ARG A 67 -23.12 -23.62 -15.24
N SER A 68 -24.12 -24.27 -14.67
CA SER A 68 -24.95 -23.71 -13.61
C SER A 68 -24.25 -23.81 -12.26
N PHE A 69 -24.38 -22.75 -11.47
CA PHE A 69 -23.94 -22.73 -10.09
C PHE A 69 -24.97 -22.04 -9.20
N VAL A 70 -25.04 -22.47 -7.96
CA VAL A 70 -25.89 -21.89 -6.93
C VAL A 70 -25.00 -21.47 -5.77
N ILE A 71 -25.12 -20.21 -5.34
CA ILE A 71 -24.42 -19.68 -4.17
C ILE A 71 -25.45 -19.44 -3.07
N GLN A 72 -25.18 -20.00 -1.89
CA GLN A 72 -26.01 -19.84 -0.70
C GLN A 72 -25.16 -19.34 0.46
N GLN A 73 -25.69 -18.39 1.23
CA GLN A 73 -25.04 -17.93 2.45
C GLN A 73 -25.30 -18.91 3.60
N ILE A 74 -24.27 -19.27 4.37
CA ILE A 74 -24.45 -20.06 5.59
C ILE A 74 -24.89 -19.10 6.72
N PRO A 75 -26.07 -19.31 7.35
CA PRO A 75 -26.55 -18.42 8.39
C PRO A 75 -25.60 -18.36 9.58
N SER A 76 -25.56 -17.21 10.25
CA SER A 76 -24.70 -16.96 11.41
C SER A 76 -23.19 -17.07 11.12
N SER A 77 -22.77 -16.98 9.86
CA SER A 77 -21.37 -17.09 9.44
C SER A 77 -21.02 -16.12 8.31
N ASN A 78 -19.72 -15.98 8.02
CA ASN A 78 -19.16 -15.28 6.87
C ASN A 78 -18.88 -16.21 5.67
N LEU A 79 -19.36 -17.46 5.74
CA LEU A 79 -19.12 -18.49 4.74
C LEU A 79 -20.25 -18.56 3.70
N PHE A 80 -19.88 -18.96 2.49
CA PHE A 80 -20.80 -19.24 1.38
C PHE A 80 -20.60 -20.68 0.90
N MET A 81 -21.71 -21.37 0.65
CA MET A 81 -21.72 -22.66 -0.01
C MET A 81 -21.95 -22.45 -1.50
N VAL A 82 -21.05 -22.99 -2.32
CA VAL A 82 -21.13 -22.92 -3.78
C VAL A 82 -21.33 -24.33 -4.31
N VAL A 83 -22.46 -24.57 -4.98
CA VAL A 83 -22.78 -25.84 -5.63
C VAL A 83 -22.67 -25.63 -7.13
N VAL A 84 -21.86 -26.43 -7.81
CA VAL A 84 -21.59 -26.30 -9.24
C VAL A 84 -21.96 -27.59 -9.96
N ASP A 85 -22.68 -27.47 -11.08
CA ASP A 85 -22.98 -28.60 -11.95
C ASP A 85 -21.69 -29.16 -12.59
N ASN A 86 -21.61 -30.47 -12.78
CA ASN A 86 -20.44 -31.17 -13.33
C ASN A 86 -20.58 -31.52 -14.83
N LYS A 87 -21.66 -31.08 -15.47
CA LYS A 87 -21.94 -31.39 -16.89
C LYS A 87 -20.90 -30.84 -17.87
N CYS A 88 -20.11 -29.83 -17.49
CA CYS A 88 -19.16 -29.17 -18.37
C CYS A 88 -17.87 -28.74 -17.67
N ASP A 89 -16.72 -28.98 -18.33
CA ASP A 89 -15.41 -28.52 -17.89
C ASP A 89 -15.07 -27.15 -18.49
N CYS A 90 -14.96 -26.15 -17.61
CA CYS A 90 -14.67 -24.76 -17.95
C CYS A 90 -13.27 -24.35 -17.50
N SER A 91 -12.30 -25.27 -17.61
CA SER A 91 -10.92 -25.07 -17.13
C SER A 91 -10.14 -23.97 -17.86
N SER A 92 -10.67 -23.45 -18.97
CA SER A 92 -10.06 -22.36 -19.73
C SER A 92 -10.36 -20.97 -19.16
N ALA A 93 -11.19 -20.86 -18.12
CA ALA A 93 -11.45 -19.58 -17.48
C ALA A 93 -10.15 -19.01 -16.87
N PRO A 94 -9.86 -17.71 -17.07
CA PRO A 94 -8.66 -17.10 -16.50
C PRO A 94 -8.70 -17.17 -14.97
N LEU A 95 -7.57 -17.54 -14.37
CA LEU A 95 -7.42 -17.52 -12.92
C LEU A 95 -7.51 -16.07 -12.42
N VAL A 96 -8.31 -15.85 -11.38
CA VAL A 96 -8.32 -14.57 -10.67
C VAL A 96 -7.14 -14.58 -9.71
N SER A 97 -6.12 -13.74 -9.98
CA SER A 97 -4.98 -13.58 -9.07
C SER A 97 -5.26 -12.52 -8.01
N MET A 98 -4.79 -12.77 -6.79
CA MET A 98 -4.78 -11.84 -5.65
C MET A 98 -3.41 -11.19 -5.45
N ASP A 99 -2.52 -11.28 -6.44
CA ASP A 99 -1.17 -10.73 -6.34
C ASP A 99 -1.21 -9.19 -6.23
N PRO A 100 -0.37 -8.59 -5.35
CA PRO A 100 -0.32 -7.15 -5.18
C PRO A 100 0.19 -6.46 -6.45
N ILE A 101 -0.45 -5.33 -6.79
CA ILE A 101 -0.11 -4.53 -7.97
C ILE A 101 0.72 -3.33 -7.52
N GLU A 102 1.90 -3.14 -8.12
CA GLU A 102 2.72 -1.95 -7.89
C GLU A 102 2.19 -0.77 -8.71
N ILE A 103 1.97 0.38 -8.06
CA ILE A 103 1.52 1.60 -8.75
C ILE A 103 2.71 2.53 -8.99
N MET A 104 2.98 2.82 -10.27
CA MET A 104 3.93 3.87 -10.65
C MET A 104 3.18 5.18 -10.94
N TYR A 105 3.38 6.21 -10.11
CA TYR A 105 2.93 7.56 -10.46
C TYR A 105 3.91 8.20 -11.44
N ILE A 106 3.48 8.43 -12.69
CA ILE A 106 4.23 9.27 -13.63
C ILE A 106 4.01 10.72 -13.19
N LEU A 107 4.95 11.26 -12.40
CA LEU A 107 4.98 12.69 -12.09
C LEU A 107 5.47 13.44 -13.34
N TYR A 108 4.55 14.13 -14.03
CA TYR A 108 4.82 15.04 -15.14
C TYR A 108 5.41 16.38 -14.65
#